data_AF-A0AAV5F5G6-F1
#
_entry.id   AF-A0AAV5F5G6-F1
#
_cell.length_a   1.000
_cell.length_b   1.000
_cell.length_c   1.000
_cell.angle_alpha   90.00
_cell.angle_beta   90.00
_cell.angle_gamma   90.00
#
_symmetry.space_group_name_H-M   'P 1'
#
loop_
_entity.id
_entity.type
_entity.pdbx_description
1 polymer ?
#
loop_
_entity_poly.entity_id
_entity_poly.type
_entity_poly.pdbx_seq_one_letter_code
_entity_poly.pdbx_strand_id
1 'polypeptide(L)'
;MTMLGSQLLTGSSSSHGKGARIYGPRDLSDGSHALILKHDEIAPVLAKIEKHFRHVTRNNRRLPDNFLCFGLLDPFINVIVNSVLFPSWGTWTRTAGRDVVRRSLDGLVAFLTHLFPYLRRAEAVGYLDAADADPLVAAHLVIARRGMRRFRLDSAATVAAVRTALKCAAVAAGHPRPGDILVGWTVLSPDLTSLPAPSNRPDDAYGVVLTNTLRILRKYNGSHYRFLLELDAAESLVNRDLQLKDAWDLAKTRILNNNPGKEMPPERGVMKRILLARIHGFYLQAMAMLPRGELQERYHRSMLMGGHCYGPLDPVSNIIFNAVWHEQAFPASATTPAVQMISTKCLWRVAARSLYGLVSFLCTRYLTLTPELAMQRLQVAEADLQRADPYLFDHPLVSKKHTVSLGSSDAVSKLKKGSETLQLQDGRVLSSMDIEIASEIVKSASSHQQQQEPEPEKLSKCKYSYRLEFRDRFWDQHQRVSDMVRAALTRFNETVVSFFYY
;
A
#
# COMPACT_ATOMS: atom_id res chain seq x y z
N MET A 1 2.67 47.83 22.51
CA MET A 1 2.58 47.92 23.98
C MET A 1 1.23 47.32 24.38
N THR A 2 1.08 46.22 25.11
CA THR A 2 2.03 45.43 25.89
C THR A 2 1.51 43.99 26.00
N MET A 3 2.46 43.04 26.03
CA MET A 3 2.31 41.60 26.19
C MET A 3 1.77 41.16 27.57
N LEU A 4 1.22 39.94 27.61
CA LEU A 4 1.16 38.91 28.68
C LEU A 4 -0.21 38.22 28.58
N GLY A 5 -0.39 36.90 28.53
CA GLY A 5 0.47 35.74 28.69
C GLY A 5 -0.43 34.60 29.15
N SER A 6 -0.56 33.53 28.37
CA SER A 6 -1.13 32.27 28.86
C SER A 6 -0.28 31.12 28.36
N GLN A 7 0.65 30.73 29.22
CA GLN A 7 1.47 29.55 29.12
C GLN A 7 0.56 28.32 29.10
N LEU A 8 0.39 27.73 27.91
CA LEU A 8 -0.05 26.35 27.77
C LEU A 8 1.07 25.45 28.28
N LEU A 9 0.81 24.78 29.40
CA LEU A 9 1.66 23.80 30.06
C LEU A 9 2.15 22.73 29.06
N THR A 10 3.33 22.99 28.49
CA THR A 10 4.22 21.98 27.96
C THR A 10 4.94 21.33 29.13
N GLY A 11 4.70 20.06 29.39
CA GLY A 11 5.53 19.28 30.31
C GLY A 11 4.77 18.27 31.15
N SER A 12 4.60 17.06 30.62
CA SER A 12 4.71 15.87 31.44
C SER A 12 5.47 14.80 30.66
N SER A 13 6.78 15.02 30.54
CA SER A 13 7.73 13.92 30.40
C SER A 13 7.60 13.05 31.65
N SER A 14 6.72 12.05 31.59
CA SER A 14 6.69 10.99 32.58
C SER A 14 8.09 10.36 32.61
N SER A 15 8.66 10.29 33.81
CA SER A 15 10.01 9.85 34.10
C SER A 15 10.27 8.43 33.61
N HIS A 16 10.69 8.27 32.36
CA HIS A 16 11.20 7.00 31.82
C HIS A 16 12.72 7.04 31.92
N GLY A 17 13.31 5.96 32.45
CA GLY A 17 14.72 5.88 32.86
C GLY A 17 15.72 6.38 31.81
N LYS A 18 16.78 7.06 32.29
CA LYS A 18 17.91 7.56 31.49
C LYS A 18 18.44 6.45 30.57
N GLY A 19 18.02 6.43 29.30
CA GLY A 19 18.50 5.49 28.27
C GLY A 19 17.46 4.94 27.29
N ALA A 20 16.16 4.97 27.60
CA ALA A 20 15.12 4.43 26.70
C ALA A 20 14.78 5.41 25.56
N ARG A 21 14.93 4.99 24.30
CA ARG A 21 14.58 5.76 23.10
C ARG A 21 13.24 5.27 22.53
N ILE A 22 12.15 5.87 23.00
CA ILE A 22 10.78 5.51 22.61
C ILE A 22 10.32 6.43 21.47
N TYR A 23 9.86 5.83 20.38
CA TYR A 23 9.35 6.52 19.20
C TYR A 23 7.84 6.37 19.10
N GLY A 24 7.18 7.42 18.60
CA GLY A 24 5.76 7.41 18.32
C GLY A 24 5.40 8.14 17.02
N PRO A 25 4.11 8.42 16.80
CA PRO A 25 3.62 9.04 15.57
C PRO A 25 4.24 10.40 15.24
N ARG A 26 4.66 11.15 16.26
CA ARG A 26 5.26 12.49 16.10
C ARG A 26 6.75 12.41 15.76
N ASP A 27 7.45 11.41 16.29
CA ASP A 27 8.91 11.28 16.14
C ASP A 27 9.30 10.71 14.77
N LEU A 28 8.45 9.86 14.20
CA LEU A 28 8.64 9.26 12.88
C LEU A 28 7.60 9.78 11.88
N SER A 29 7.38 11.10 11.83
CA SER A 29 6.46 11.68 10.85
C SER A 29 6.95 11.43 9.41
N ASP A 30 6.03 11.19 8.49
CA ASP A 30 6.39 10.82 7.11
C ASP A 30 6.79 12.01 6.22
N GLY A 31 6.81 13.24 6.75
CA GLY A 31 6.86 14.45 5.94
C GLY A 31 5.58 14.65 5.10
N SER A 32 5.14 15.91 5.01
CA SER A 32 3.98 16.41 4.24
C SER A 32 2.70 15.54 4.23
N HIS A 33 1.76 15.89 5.13
CA HIS A 33 0.37 15.43 5.14
C HIS A 33 -0.51 16.03 4.03
N ALA A 34 0.08 16.60 2.98
CA ALA A 34 -0.68 17.35 1.99
C ALA A 34 -1.52 16.37 1.15
N LEU A 35 -2.82 16.31 1.47
CA LEU A 35 -3.84 15.63 0.66
C LEU A 35 -3.96 16.24 -0.75
N ILE A 36 -3.47 17.47 -0.90
CA ILE A 36 -3.49 18.27 -2.12
C ILE A 36 -2.05 18.52 -2.56
N LEU A 37 -1.71 18.09 -3.77
CA LEU A 37 -0.45 18.41 -4.43
C LEU A 37 -0.34 19.92 -4.60
N LYS A 38 0.76 20.51 -4.13
CA LYS A 38 1.00 21.94 -4.34
C LYS A 38 1.45 22.20 -5.78
N HIS A 39 1.28 23.43 -6.27
CA HIS A 39 1.56 23.74 -7.67
C HIS A 39 3.06 23.61 -8.00
N ASP A 40 3.93 24.06 -7.10
CA ASP A 40 5.38 23.93 -7.16
C ASP A 40 5.84 22.46 -7.25
N GLU A 41 5.16 21.55 -6.56
CA GLU A 41 5.48 20.11 -6.62
C GLU A 41 5.19 19.51 -8.00
N ILE A 42 4.12 19.95 -8.68
CA ILE A 42 3.68 19.38 -9.97
C ILE A 42 4.21 20.13 -11.19
N ALA A 43 4.61 21.39 -11.05
CA ALA A 43 5.05 22.23 -12.16
C ALA A 43 6.18 21.61 -13.01
N PRO A 44 7.21 20.96 -12.43
CA PRO A 44 8.27 20.33 -13.22
C PRO A 44 7.74 19.20 -14.11
N VAL A 45 6.82 18.39 -13.60
CA VAL A 45 6.22 17.29 -14.37
C VAL A 45 5.29 17.83 -15.45
N LEU A 46 4.50 18.86 -15.15
CA LEU A 46 3.67 19.53 -16.16
C LEU A 46 4.51 20.06 -17.32
N ALA A 47 5.63 20.72 -17.04
CA ALA A 47 6.54 21.23 -18.09
C ALA A 47 7.12 20.10 -18.97
N LYS A 48 7.41 18.94 -18.38
CA LYS A 48 7.88 17.74 -19.10
C LYS A 48 6.81 17.12 -19.98
N ILE A 49 5.59 17.00 -19.45
CA ILE A 49 4.42 16.57 -20.22
C ILE A 49 4.23 17.55 -21.39
N GLU A 50 4.16 18.85 -21.13
CA GLU A 50 3.99 19.89 -22.15
C GLU A 50 5.11 19.86 -23.22
N LYS A 51 6.36 19.59 -22.83
CA LYS A 51 7.46 19.34 -23.77
C LYS A 51 7.11 18.20 -24.72
N HIS A 52 6.69 17.03 -24.24
CA HIS A 52 6.32 15.89 -25.10
C HIS A 52 5.16 16.22 -26.04
N PHE A 53 4.15 16.94 -25.54
CA PHE A 53 3.01 17.40 -26.33
C PHE A 53 3.38 18.40 -27.44
N ARG A 54 4.34 19.29 -27.20
CA ARG A 54 4.87 20.20 -28.24
C ARG A 54 5.55 19.45 -29.38
N HIS A 55 6.25 18.35 -29.08
CA HIS A 55 6.87 17.51 -30.11
C HIS A 55 5.82 16.82 -31.00
N VAL A 56 4.62 16.58 -30.48
CA VAL A 56 3.52 15.98 -31.24
C VAL A 56 2.81 17.02 -32.12
N THR A 57 2.70 18.28 -31.69
CA THR A 57 1.76 19.23 -32.31
C THR A 57 2.33 20.18 -33.36
N ARG A 58 3.64 20.41 -33.43
CA ARG A 58 4.41 21.24 -34.41
C ARG A 58 3.89 22.64 -34.84
N ASN A 59 2.60 23.00 -34.71
CA ASN A 59 1.95 24.13 -35.41
C ASN A 59 0.87 24.86 -34.56
N ASN A 60 0.97 24.90 -33.23
CA ASN A 60 0.01 25.66 -32.38
C ASN A 60 -1.48 25.33 -32.58
N ARG A 61 -1.81 24.13 -33.07
CA ARG A 61 -3.20 23.65 -33.08
C ARG A 61 -3.54 23.15 -31.67
N ARG A 62 -4.67 23.62 -31.14
CA ARG A 62 -5.21 23.16 -29.85
C ARG A 62 -5.25 21.62 -29.87
N LEU A 63 -4.59 21.00 -28.89
CA LEU A 63 -4.57 19.55 -28.77
C LEU A 63 -6.00 19.04 -28.67
N PRO A 64 -6.42 18.12 -29.55
CA PRO A 64 -7.64 17.39 -29.34
C PRO A 64 -7.54 16.72 -27.99
N ASP A 65 -8.62 16.80 -27.24
CA ASP A 65 -8.53 16.57 -25.83
C ASP A 65 -8.20 15.06 -25.51
N ASN A 66 -8.38 14.14 -26.47
CA ASN A 66 -8.06 12.70 -26.41
C ASN A 66 -6.55 12.33 -26.40
N PHE A 67 -5.65 13.30 -26.49
CA PHE A 67 -4.19 13.08 -26.55
C PHE A 67 -3.61 12.85 -25.15
N LEU A 68 -3.90 11.72 -24.50
CA LEU A 68 -3.45 11.46 -23.12
C LEU A 68 -2.05 10.82 -23.10
N CYS A 69 -1.16 11.19 -22.15
CA CYS A 69 0.24 10.74 -22.16
C CYS A 69 0.58 9.49 -21.30
N PHE A 70 -0.40 8.88 -20.63
CA PHE A 70 -0.18 7.64 -19.87
C PHE A 70 -0.36 6.40 -20.76
N GLY A 71 0.33 5.31 -20.44
CA GLY A 71 0.34 4.10 -21.25
C GLY A 71 1.50 3.18 -20.88
N LEU A 72 1.86 2.29 -21.82
CA LEU A 72 2.94 1.31 -21.62
C LEU A 72 4.28 1.71 -22.26
N LEU A 73 4.35 2.87 -22.90
CA LEU A 73 5.55 3.36 -23.58
C LEU A 73 5.98 4.72 -23.04
N ASP A 74 6.96 5.36 -23.68
CA ASP A 74 7.34 6.72 -23.33
C ASP A 74 6.19 7.71 -23.59
N PRO A 75 6.22 8.89 -22.94
CA PRO A 75 5.10 9.83 -23.01
C PRO A 75 4.77 10.30 -24.42
N PHE A 76 5.78 10.43 -25.30
CA PHE A 76 5.55 10.85 -26.68
C PHE A 76 4.79 9.79 -27.47
N ILE A 77 5.21 8.53 -27.41
CA ILE A 77 4.50 7.44 -28.10
C ILE A 77 3.11 7.22 -27.50
N ASN A 78 2.95 7.29 -26.16
CA ASN A 78 1.65 7.14 -25.50
C ASN A 78 0.62 8.16 -26.01
N VAL A 79 1.03 9.42 -26.21
CA VAL A 79 0.16 10.47 -26.76
C VAL A 79 -0.36 10.08 -28.15
N ILE A 80 0.52 9.62 -29.02
CA ILE A 80 0.15 9.23 -30.39
C ILE A 80 -0.78 8.01 -30.35
N VAL A 81 -0.40 6.96 -29.62
CA VAL A 81 -1.20 5.74 -29.47
C VAL A 81 -2.60 6.06 -28.96
N ASN A 82 -2.71 6.82 -27.87
CA ASN A 82 -4.02 7.14 -27.29
C ASN A 82 -4.87 8.01 -28.21
N SER A 83 -4.27 8.87 -29.04
CA SER A 83 -5.00 9.64 -30.05
C SER A 83 -5.65 8.74 -31.13
N VAL A 84 -5.03 7.60 -31.42
CA VAL A 84 -5.50 6.60 -32.39
C VAL A 84 -6.54 5.67 -31.79
N LEU A 85 -6.35 5.27 -30.53
CA LEU A 85 -7.28 4.39 -29.81
C LEU A 85 -8.65 5.04 -29.64
N PHE A 86 -8.72 6.37 -29.63
CA PHE A 86 -9.96 7.10 -29.47
C PHE A 86 -10.02 8.34 -30.38
N PRO A 87 -10.28 8.22 -31.69
CA PRO A 87 -10.36 9.36 -32.58
C PRO A 87 -11.60 10.20 -32.26
N SER A 88 -11.39 11.47 -31.90
CA SER A 88 -12.43 12.42 -31.50
C SER A 88 -13.40 12.74 -32.65
N TRP A 89 -14.53 12.04 -32.74
CA TRP A 89 -15.65 12.41 -33.61
C TRP A 89 -16.82 12.86 -32.72
N GLY A 90 -16.76 14.12 -32.25
CA GLY A 90 -17.97 14.90 -31.91
C GLY A 90 -18.50 14.95 -30.47
N THR A 91 -17.92 14.28 -29.46
CA THR A 91 -18.52 14.24 -28.10
C THR A 91 -17.67 14.75 -26.92
N TRP A 92 -16.36 15.01 -27.09
CA TRP A 92 -15.60 15.80 -26.09
C TRP A 92 -15.85 17.29 -26.31
N THR A 93 -17.03 17.79 -25.93
CA THR A 93 -17.31 19.21 -26.17
C THR A 93 -17.85 20.00 -24.99
N ARG A 94 -17.96 19.48 -23.75
CA ARG A 94 -18.43 20.37 -22.65
C ARG A 94 -18.11 20.01 -21.20
N THR A 95 -17.49 18.88 -20.87
CA THR A 95 -17.40 18.41 -19.47
C THR A 95 -16.01 18.46 -18.82
N ALA A 96 -14.94 18.76 -19.56
CA ALA A 96 -13.60 18.82 -18.98
C ALA A 96 -13.03 20.23 -19.06
N GLY A 97 -13.45 21.14 -18.18
CA GLY A 97 -12.83 22.46 -18.03
C GLY A 97 -11.36 22.46 -17.56
N ARG A 98 -10.63 21.33 -17.70
CA ARG A 98 -9.22 21.15 -17.34
C ARG A 98 -8.40 20.80 -18.59
N ASP A 99 -7.25 21.46 -18.71
CA ASP A 99 -6.27 21.26 -19.77
C ASP A 99 -5.73 19.81 -19.84
N VAL A 100 -5.44 19.33 -21.05
CA VAL A 100 -5.03 17.94 -21.35
C VAL A 100 -3.71 17.55 -20.67
N VAL A 101 -2.80 18.51 -20.46
CA VAL A 101 -1.54 18.31 -19.74
C VAL A 101 -1.83 17.94 -18.28
N ARG A 102 -2.76 18.66 -17.64
CA ARG A 102 -3.12 18.40 -16.24
C ARG A 102 -3.85 17.07 -16.07
N ARG A 103 -4.70 16.72 -17.03
CA ARG A 103 -5.41 15.43 -17.04
C ARG A 103 -4.46 14.26 -17.27
N SER A 104 -3.48 14.47 -18.13
CA SER A 104 -2.38 13.53 -18.35
C SER A 104 -1.55 13.31 -17.08
N LEU A 105 -1.23 14.37 -16.34
CA LEU A 105 -0.61 14.27 -15.01
C LEU A 105 -1.50 13.48 -14.04
N ASP A 106 -2.79 13.79 -13.97
CA ASP A 106 -3.74 13.09 -13.09
C ASP A 106 -3.77 11.58 -13.41
N GLY A 107 -3.75 11.22 -14.70
CA GLY A 107 -3.65 9.85 -15.18
C GLY A 107 -2.34 9.17 -14.81
N LEU A 108 -1.19 9.81 -15.02
CA LEU A 108 0.14 9.27 -14.66
C LEU A 108 0.29 9.07 -13.14
N VAL A 109 -0.15 10.03 -12.33
CA VAL A 109 -0.14 9.91 -10.87
C VAL A 109 -1.04 8.76 -10.45
N ALA A 110 -2.26 8.67 -10.99
CA ALA A 110 -3.18 7.57 -10.69
C ALA A 110 -2.59 6.21 -11.12
N PHE A 111 -1.95 6.12 -12.28
CA PHE A 111 -1.27 4.91 -12.75
C PHE A 111 -0.27 4.43 -11.70
N LEU A 112 0.67 5.28 -11.29
CA LEU A 112 1.71 4.92 -10.32
C LEU A 112 1.15 4.60 -8.94
N THR A 113 0.18 5.37 -8.44
CA THR A 113 -0.39 5.12 -7.10
C THR A 113 -1.27 3.88 -7.04
N HIS A 114 -1.84 3.43 -8.16
CA HIS A 114 -2.59 2.17 -8.21
C HIS A 114 -1.68 0.96 -8.48
N LEU A 115 -0.62 1.14 -9.26
CA LEU A 115 0.42 0.12 -9.42
C LEU A 115 1.21 -0.11 -8.12
N PHE A 116 1.45 0.96 -7.37
CA PHE A 116 2.09 0.93 -6.06
C PHE A 116 1.19 1.58 -5.00
N PRO A 117 0.23 0.85 -4.39
CA PRO A 117 -0.75 1.40 -3.44
C PRO A 117 -0.17 2.21 -2.26
N TYR A 118 1.10 2.00 -1.92
CA TYR A 118 1.80 2.71 -0.83
C TYR A 118 2.55 3.98 -1.28
N LEU A 119 2.57 4.26 -2.57
CA LEU A 119 3.16 5.47 -3.14
C LEU A 119 2.17 6.63 -2.99
N ARG A 120 2.61 7.70 -2.32
CA ARG A 120 1.79 8.90 -2.21
C ARG A 120 1.78 9.66 -3.53
N ARG A 121 0.74 10.47 -3.75
CA ARG A 121 0.66 11.35 -4.92
C ARG A 121 1.92 12.23 -5.06
N ALA A 122 2.38 12.87 -3.98
CA ALA A 122 3.57 13.74 -4.01
C ALA A 122 4.85 12.98 -4.42
N GLU A 123 4.98 11.74 -3.98
CA GLU A 123 6.12 10.91 -4.37
C GLU A 123 6.00 10.40 -5.79
N ALA A 124 4.79 10.01 -6.21
CA ALA A 124 4.53 9.65 -7.60
C ALA A 124 4.92 10.79 -8.54
N VAL A 125 4.58 12.04 -8.17
CA VAL A 125 5.03 13.24 -8.90
C VAL A 125 6.56 13.33 -8.90
N GLY A 126 7.24 13.13 -7.78
CA GLY A 126 8.71 13.12 -7.73
C GLY A 126 9.37 12.03 -8.59
N TYR A 127 8.80 10.82 -8.65
CA TYR A 127 9.29 9.76 -9.54
C TYR A 127 9.00 10.06 -11.01
N LEU A 128 7.82 10.61 -11.33
CA LEU A 128 7.50 11.06 -12.69
C LEU A 128 8.41 12.19 -13.13
N ASP A 129 8.76 13.11 -12.23
CA ASP A 129 9.73 14.15 -12.49
C ASP A 129 11.10 13.51 -12.80
N ALA A 130 11.60 12.61 -11.95
CA ALA A 130 12.85 11.90 -12.22
C ALA A 130 12.83 11.11 -13.54
N ALA A 131 11.66 10.63 -13.98
CA ALA A 131 11.48 9.78 -15.16
C ALA A 131 11.11 10.53 -16.45
N ASP A 132 11.23 11.86 -16.51
CA ASP A 132 10.78 12.66 -17.66
C ASP A 132 9.31 12.42 -18.05
N ALA A 133 8.46 12.22 -17.04
CA ALA A 133 7.05 11.82 -17.12
C ALA A 133 6.78 10.41 -17.69
N ASP A 134 7.80 9.58 -17.92
CA ASP A 134 7.62 8.19 -18.37
C ASP A 134 7.09 7.30 -17.22
N PRO A 135 5.90 6.69 -17.38
CA PRO A 135 5.26 5.92 -16.31
C PRO A 135 6.00 4.62 -15.95
N LEU A 136 6.61 3.93 -16.92
CA LEU A 136 7.28 2.65 -16.66
C LEU A 136 8.72 2.85 -16.18
N VAL A 137 9.39 3.90 -16.65
CA VAL A 137 10.67 4.34 -16.06
C VAL A 137 10.47 4.75 -14.61
N ALA A 138 9.43 5.54 -14.31
CA ALA A 138 9.08 5.88 -12.93
C ALA A 138 8.78 4.63 -12.09
N ALA A 139 8.07 3.65 -12.64
CA ALA A 139 7.79 2.40 -11.95
C ALA A 139 9.06 1.59 -11.64
N HIS A 140 10.00 1.49 -12.59
CA HIS A 140 11.31 0.88 -12.36
C HIS A 140 12.10 1.59 -11.26
N LEU A 141 12.11 2.93 -11.24
CA LEU A 141 12.75 3.71 -10.17
C LEU A 141 12.13 3.42 -8.81
N VAL A 142 10.80 3.30 -8.74
CA VAL A 142 10.09 2.90 -7.52
C VAL A 142 10.51 1.50 -7.08
N ILE A 143 10.53 0.50 -7.98
CA ILE A 143 10.90 -0.89 -7.68
C ILE A 143 12.33 -0.97 -7.16
N ALA A 144 13.27 -0.35 -7.88
CA ALA A 144 14.69 -0.35 -7.56
C ALA A 144 14.95 0.30 -6.21
N ARG A 145 14.42 1.50 -5.99
CA ARG A 145 14.65 2.25 -4.74
C ARG A 145 13.96 1.61 -3.53
N ARG A 146 12.83 0.92 -3.74
CA ARG A 146 12.12 0.24 -2.66
C ARG A 146 12.67 -1.16 -2.36
N GLY A 147 13.68 -1.62 -3.09
CA GLY A 147 14.27 -2.94 -2.90
C GLY A 147 13.25 -4.06 -3.09
N MET A 148 12.28 -3.89 -4.00
CA MET A 148 11.18 -4.84 -4.22
C MET A 148 11.65 -6.08 -4.99
N ARG A 149 12.58 -6.85 -4.41
CA ARG A 149 13.26 -7.99 -5.06
C ARG A 149 12.32 -9.11 -5.52
N ARG A 150 11.14 -9.23 -4.92
CA ARG A 150 10.11 -10.22 -5.30
C ARG A 150 9.11 -9.69 -6.34
N PHE A 151 9.24 -8.43 -6.77
CA PHE A 151 8.37 -7.86 -7.80
C PHE A 151 8.72 -8.50 -9.15
N ARG A 152 7.85 -9.40 -9.60
CA ARG A 152 8.00 -10.09 -10.87
C ARG A 152 7.20 -9.38 -11.95
N LEU A 153 7.92 -8.77 -12.90
CA LEU A 153 7.37 -7.99 -14.01
C LEU A 153 6.43 -8.79 -14.91
N ASP A 154 6.61 -10.11 -14.94
CA ASP A 154 5.90 -11.11 -15.75
C ASP A 154 4.81 -11.87 -14.99
N SER A 155 4.59 -11.60 -13.69
CA SER A 155 3.61 -12.35 -12.91
C SER A 155 2.17 -11.94 -13.22
N ALA A 156 1.23 -12.89 -13.10
CA ALA A 156 -0.21 -12.63 -13.27
C ALA A 156 -0.72 -11.52 -12.32
N ALA A 157 -0.16 -11.44 -11.10
CA ALA A 157 -0.48 -10.38 -10.15
C ALA A 157 -0.07 -8.98 -10.67
N THR A 158 1.12 -8.87 -11.26
CA THR A 158 1.60 -7.62 -11.88
C THR A 158 0.75 -7.24 -13.09
N VAL A 159 0.40 -8.20 -13.94
CA VAL A 159 -0.51 -7.99 -15.09
C VAL A 159 -1.85 -7.44 -14.61
N ALA A 160 -2.48 -8.07 -13.61
CA ALA A 160 -3.73 -7.59 -13.02
C ALA A 160 -3.61 -6.18 -12.41
N ALA A 161 -2.49 -5.89 -11.73
CA ALA A 161 -2.21 -4.57 -11.16
C ALA A 161 -2.06 -3.49 -12.23
N VAL A 162 -1.32 -3.75 -13.31
CA VAL A 162 -1.15 -2.80 -14.43
C VAL A 162 -2.46 -2.58 -15.18
N ARG A 163 -3.26 -3.63 -15.42
CA ARG A 163 -4.60 -3.50 -16.02
C ARG A 163 -5.50 -2.58 -15.19
N THR A 164 -5.48 -2.76 -13.88
CA THR A 164 -6.22 -1.90 -12.94
C THR A 164 -5.69 -0.48 -12.96
N ALA A 165 -4.37 -0.30 -12.92
CA ALA A 165 -3.71 1.01 -12.96
C ALA A 165 -4.02 1.79 -14.25
N LEU A 166 -4.03 1.15 -15.42
CA LEU A 166 -4.41 1.78 -16.69
C LEU A 166 -5.86 2.26 -16.69
N LYS A 167 -6.79 1.43 -16.20
CA LYS A 167 -8.20 1.83 -16.04
C LYS A 167 -8.34 3.03 -15.10
N CYS A 168 -7.69 2.99 -13.95
CA CYS A 168 -7.69 4.08 -12.97
C CYS A 168 -7.07 5.36 -13.53
N ALA A 169 -5.99 5.25 -14.33
CA ALA A 169 -5.37 6.37 -15.03
C ALA A 169 -6.35 7.03 -16.01
N ALA A 170 -7.05 6.23 -16.80
CA ALA A 170 -8.07 6.71 -17.73
C ALA A 170 -9.24 7.39 -17.01
N VAL A 171 -9.72 6.83 -15.88
CA VAL A 171 -10.75 7.48 -15.05
C VAL A 171 -10.24 8.81 -14.49
N ALA A 172 -9.04 8.84 -13.90
CA ALA A 172 -8.47 10.05 -13.30
C ALA A 172 -8.21 11.15 -14.34
N ALA A 173 -7.85 10.77 -15.56
CA ALA A 173 -7.71 11.66 -16.70
C ALA A 173 -9.06 12.08 -17.32
N GLY A 174 -10.19 11.61 -16.82
CA GLY A 174 -11.52 11.96 -17.32
C GLY A 174 -11.84 11.39 -18.70
N HIS A 175 -11.33 10.20 -19.03
CA HIS A 175 -11.64 9.53 -20.29
C HIS A 175 -13.11 9.04 -20.28
N PRO A 176 -13.90 9.25 -21.36
CA PRO A 176 -15.33 8.91 -21.38
C PRO A 176 -15.58 7.40 -21.37
N ARG A 177 -14.64 6.62 -21.93
CA ARG A 177 -14.71 5.16 -21.97
C ARG A 177 -13.39 4.54 -21.47
N PRO A 178 -13.13 4.52 -20.15
CA PRO A 178 -11.86 4.05 -19.60
C PRO A 178 -11.49 2.60 -19.97
N GLY A 179 -12.50 1.76 -20.24
CA GLY A 179 -12.31 0.37 -20.67
C GLY A 179 -11.65 0.23 -22.03
N ASP A 180 -11.96 1.12 -22.98
CA ASP A 180 -11.45 1.03 -24.36
C ASP A 180 -9.94 1.25 -24.42
N ILE A 181 -9.40 2.14 -23.58
CA ILE A 181 -7.96 2.34 -23.43
C ILE A 181 -7.30 1.02 -23.04
N LEU A 182 -7.87 0.29 -22.08
CA LEU A 182 -7.31 -0.99 -21.65
C LEU A 182 -7.32 -2.01 -22.80
N VAL A 183 -8.43 -2.10 -23.54
CA VAL A 183 -8.55 -3.01 -24.69
C VAL A 183 -7.51 -2.66 -25.75
N GLY A 184 -7.36 -1.38 -26.09
CA GLY A 184 -6.37 -0.90 -27.05
C GLY A 184 -4.94 -1.26 -26.66
N TRP A 185 -4.54 -0.97 -25.43
CA TRP A 185 -3.21 -1.37 -24.92
C TRP A 185 -3.03 -2.89 -24.86
N THR A 186 -4.09 -3.65 -24.60
CA THR A 186 -4.03 -5.12 -24.64
C THR A 186 -3.74 -5.63 -26.05
N VAL A 187 -4.38 -5.07 -27.09
CA VAL A 187 -4.14 -5.41 -28.49
C VAL A 187 -2.73 -5.02 -28.95
N LEU A 188 -2.22 -3.87 -28.52
CA LEU A 188 -0.90 -3.37 -28.92
C LEU A 188 0.26 -4.07 -28.19
N SER A 189 0.03 -4.54 -26.97
CA SER A 189 1.06 -5.07 -26.08
C SER A 189 2.00 -6.16 -26.67
N PRO A 190 1.56 -7.06 -27.57
CA PRO A 190 2.44 -8.08 -28.16
C PRO A 190 3.40 -7.57 -29.23
N ASP A 191 3.15 -6.38 -29.81
CA ASP A 191 3.90 -5.84 -30.96
C ASP A 191 4.54 -4.48 -30.63
N LEU A 192 4.75 -4.15 -29.35
CA LEU A 192 5.25 -2.82 -28.94
C LEU A 192 6.65 -2.50 -29.48
N THR A 193 7.51 -3.51 -29.67
CA THR A 193 8.85 -3.35 -30.26
C THR A 193 8.82 -2.89 -31.72
N SER A 194 7.69 -3.04 -32.42
CA SER A 194 7.50 -2.52 -33.77
C SER A 194 7.21 -1.02 -33.82
N LEU A 195 6.94 -0.39 -32.66
CA LEU A 195 6.82 1.06 -32.55
C LEU A 195 8.23 1.65 -32.36
N PRO A 196 8.68 2.53 -33.28
CA PRO A 196 10.06 3.02 -33.25
C PRO A 196 10.32 3.81 -31.97
N ALA A 197 11.50 3.61 -31.38
CA ALA A 197 12.00 4.50 -30.33
C ALA A 197 12.07 5.94 -30.88
N PRO A 198 11.87 6.97 -30.03
CA PRO A 198 12.03 8.35 -30.46
C PRO A 198 13.48 8.57 -30.93
N SER A 199 13.69 8.53 -32.25
CA SER A 199 14.95 8.94 -32.87
C SER A 199 15.14 10.44 -32.65
N ASN A 200 16.39 10.90 -32.62
CA ASN A 200 16.76 12.33 -32.47
C ASN A 200 16.23 13.24 -33.60
N ARG A 201 15.44 12.71 -34.56
CA ARG A 201 14.70 13.45 -35.58
C ARG A 201 13.19 13.30 -35.35
N PRO A 202 12.55 14.25 -34.66
CA PRO A 202 11.11 14.20 -34.39
C PRO A 202 10.24 14.36 -35.64
N ASP A 203 10.80 14.81 -36.78
CA ASP A 203 10.06 15.08 -38.03
C ASP A 203 9.40 13.82 -38.62
N ASP A 204 10.06 12.66 -38.56
CA ASP A 204 9.55 11.41 -39.14
C ASP A 204 8.84 10.50 -38.11
N ALA A 205 9.12 10.69 -36.81
CA ALA A 205 8.69 9.78 -35.76
C ALA A 205 7.17 9.72 -35.59
N TYR A 206 6.47 10.86 -35.66
CA TYR A 206 5.01 10.89 -35.49
C TYR A 206 4.29 10.03 -36.55
N GLY A 207 4.61 10.25 -37.83
CA GLY A 207 3.97 9.55 -38.94
C GLY A 207 4.24 8.05 -38.91
N VAL A 208 5.45 7.64 -38.53
CA VAL A 208 5.82 6.22 -38.43
C VAL A 208 5.11 5.55 -37.26
N VAL A 209 5.10 6.16 -36.05
CA VAL A 209 4.39 5.62 -34.88
C VAL A 209 2.89 5.52 -35.17
N LEU A 210 2.30 6.56 -35.77
CA LEU A 210 0.90 6.56 -36.17
C LEU A 210 0.60 5.40 -37.13
N THR A 211 1.38 5.27 -38.20
CA THR A 211 1.19 4.24 -39.24
C THR A 211 1.36 2.83 -38.67
N ASN A 212 2.37 2.61 -37.83
CA ASN A 212 2.62 1.31 -37.21
C ASN A 212 1.51 0.96 -36.21
N THR A 213 1.03 1.92 -35.40
CA THR A 213 -0.11 1.73 -34.50
C THR A 213 -1.36 1.30 -35.28
N LEU A 214 -1.69 2.02 -36.36
CA LEU A 214 -2.80 1.66 -37.26
C LEU A 214 -2.62 0.27 -37.87
N ARG A 215 -1.39 -0.10 -38.27
CA ARG A 215 -1.09 -1.41 -38.85
C ARG A 215 -1.33 -2.54 -37.84
N ILE A 216 -0.86 -2.40 -36.60
CA ILE A 216 -1.08 -3.38 -35.53
C ILE A 216 -2.58 -3.52 -35.25
N LEU A 217 -3.29 -2.41 -35.09
CA LEU A 217 -4.74 -2.44 -34.85
C LEU A 217 -5.50 -3.13 -36.00
N ARG A 218 -5.09 -2.93 -37.26
CA ARG A 218 -5.66 -3.63 -38.43
C ARG A 218 -5.37 -5.13 -38.44
N LYS A 219 -4.17 -5.57 -38.04
CA LYS A 219 -3.76 -6.98 -37.96
C LYS A 219 -4.72 -7.78 -37.07
N TYR A 220 -5.19 -7.18 -35.98
CA TYR A 220 -6.03 -7.87 -35.00
C TYR A 220 -7.55 -7.67 -35.20
N ASN A 221 -7.98 -6.75 -36.06
CA ASN A 221 -9.41 -6.37 -36.17
C ASN A 221 -9.95 -6.24 -37.62
N GLY A 222 -9.33 -6.89 -38.61
CA GLY A 222 -9.92 -7.13 -39.95
C GLY A 222 -10.81 -6.01 -40.51
N SER A 223 -10.20 -5.00 -41.13
CA SER A 223 -10.88 -3.99 -41.98
C SER A 223 -11.98 -3.10 -41.35
N HIS A 224 -12.36 -3.25 -40.08
CA HIS A 224 -13.47 -2.48 -39.50
C HIS A 224 -13.06 -1.72 -38.24
N TYR A 225 -12.59 -0.48 -38.44
CA TYR A 225 -12.36 0.54 -37.40
C TYR A 225 -13.62 0.88 -36.57
N ARG A 226 -14.79 0.35 -36.95
CA ARG A 226 -16.11 0.63 -36.37
C ARG A 226 -16.40 -0.15 -35.08
N PHE A 227 -15.64 -1.21 -34.77
CA PHE A 227 -15.96 -2.14 -33.67
C PHE A 227 -15.47 -1.72 -32.27
N LEU A 228 -14.57 -0.73 -32.15
CA LEU A 228 -14.24 -0.18 -30.81
C LEU A 228 -15.38 0.67 -30.22
N LEU A 229 -16.37 1.05 -31.05
CA LEU A 229 -17.48 1.92 -30.65
C LEU A 229 -18.74 1.14 -30.20
N GLU A 230 -18.97 -0.09 -30.67
CA GLU A 230 -20.10 -0.95 -30.29
C GLU A 230 -19.60 -2.19 -29.54
N LEU A 231 -19.39 -2.06 -28.22
CA LEU A 231 -18.84 -3.13 -27.39
C LEU A 231 -19.97 -3.93 -26.72
N ASP A 232 -20.51 -4.88 -27.47
CA ASP A 232 -21.18 -6.07 -26.92
C ASP A 232 -20.63 -7.37 -27.55
N ALA A 233 -19.55 -7.30 -28.33
CA ALA A 233 -18.93 -8.46 -28.97
C ALA A 233 -17.40 -8.43 -28.89
N ALA A 234 -16.85 -9.23 -27.99
CA ALA A 234 -15.69 -10.11 -28.21
C ALA A 234 -15.22 -10.63 -26.85
N GLU A 235 -15.96 -11.61 -26.32
CA GLU A 235 -15.57 -12.44 -25.17
C GLU A 235 -14.10 -12.94 -25.29
N SER A 236 -13.64 -13.16 -26.53
CA SER A 236 -12.26 -13.52 -26.90
C SER A 236 -11.20 -12.42 -26.65
N LEU A 237 -11.51 -11.13 -26.83
CA LEU A 237 -10.57 -10.03 -26.57
C LEU A 237 -10.51 -9.64 -25.09
N VAL A 238 -11.61 -9.85 -24.35
CA VAL A 238 -11.67 -9.66 -22.89
C VAL A 238 -10.79 -10.67 -22.15
N ASN A 239 -10.66 -11.89 -22.68
CA ASN A 239 -9.83 -12.97 -22.15
C ASN A 239 -8.33 -12.88 -22.52
N ARG A 240 -7.91 -11.88 -23.30
CA ARG A 240 -6.50 -11.70 -23.64
C ARG A 240 -5.79 -10.88 -22.56
N ASP A 241 -4.71 -11.43 -22.01
CA ASP A 241 -3.90 -10.74 -21.01
C ASP A 241 -2.89 -9.78 -21.63
N LEU A 242 -2.50 -8.78 -20.83
CA LEU A 242 -1.55 -7.74 -21.22
C LEU A 242 -0.12 -8.32 -21.27
N GLN A 243 0.57 -8.19 -22.40
CA GLN A 243 1.97 -8.62 -22.52
C GLN A 243 2.92 -7.49 -22.12
N LEU A 244 3.50 -7.62 -20.93
CA LEU A 244 4.28 -6.52 -20.34
C LEU A 244 5.78 -6.57 -20.62
N LYS A 245 6.31 -7.71 -21.09
CA LYS A 245 7.76 -7.94 -21.23
C LYS A 245 8.43 -6.84 -22.07
N ASP A 246 7.94 -6.63 -23.29
CA ASP A 246 8.49 -5.65 -24.23
C ASP A 246 8.42 -4.22 -23.65
N ALA A 247 7.30 -3.85 -23.03
CA ALA A 247 7.13 -2.56 -22.40
C ALA A 247 8.16 -2.30 -21.29
N TRP A 248 8.39 -3.31 -20.44
CA TRP A 248 9.38 -3.24 -19.36
C TRP A 248 10.82 -3.18 -19.87
N ASP A 249 11.16 -3.96 -20.90
CA ASP A 249 12.50 -4.00 -21.51
C ASP A 249 12.83 -2.67 -22.22
N LEU A 250 11.85 -2.10 -22.93
CA LEU A 250 11.95 -0.76 -23.52
C LEU A 250 12.19 0.31 -22.45
N ALA A 251 11.43 0.27 -21.35
CA ALA A 251 11.63 1.21 -20.24
C ALA A 251 13.00 1.06 -19.56
N LYS A 252 13.47 -0.18 -19.39
CA LYS A 252 14.81 -0.47 -18.84
C LYS A 252 15.91 0.12 -19.72
N THR A 253 15.78 0.01 -21.04
CA THR A 253 16.71 0.61 -22.01
C THR A 253 16.73 2.13 -21.88
N ARG A 254 15.58 2.77 -21.69
CA ARG A 254 15.49 4.23 -21.48
C ARG A 254 16.17 4.70 -20.20
N ILE A 255 16.14 3.91 -19.12
CA ILE A 255 16.86 4.22 -17.88
C ILE A 255 18.37 4.25 -18.09
N LEU A 256 18.90 3.24 -18.79
CA LEU A 256 20.34 3.14 -19.06
C LEU A 256 20.84 4.34 -19.87
N ASN A 257 20.01 4.87 -20.77
CA ASN A 257 20.38 5.98 -21.66
C ASN A 257 20.25 7.36 -21.00
N ASN A 258 19.33 7.54 -20.05
CA ASN A 258 18.95 8.85 -19.51
C ASN A 258 19.17 8.98 -17.98
N ASN A 259 20.26 8.40 -17.44
CA ASN A 259 20.57 8.32 -16.01
C ASN A 259 19.88 9.43 -15.17
N PRO A 260 18.81 9.11 -14.42
CA PRO A 260 17.97 10.13 -13.81
C PRO A 260 18.72 10.79 -12.64
N GLY A 261 19.46 11.86 -12.95
CA GLY A 261 20.33 12.56 -12.00
C GLY A 261 19.61 13.46 -10.99
N LYS A 262 18.29 13.31 -10.80
CA LYS A 262 17.51 14.16 -9.89
C LYS A 262 17.42 13.56 -8.50
N GLU A 263 17.60 14.42 -7.49
CA GLU A 263 17.38 14.05 -6.09
C GLU A 263 15.93 13.58 -5.89
N MET A 264 15.82 12.44 -5.24
CA MET A 264 14.68 11.55 -5.34
C MET A 264 13.95 11.60 -3.97
N PRO A 265 12.60 11.50 -3.86
CA PRO A 265 11.85 11.79 -2.62
C PRO A 265 12.40 11.12 -1.35
N PRO A 266 12.31 11.73 -0.15
CA PRO A 266 12.98 11.23 1.05
C PRO A 266 12.60 9.79 1.41
N GLU A 267 13.62 8.96 1.66
CA GLU A 267 13.49 7.51 1.84
C GLU A 267 12.73 7.12 3.12
N ARG A 268 12.83 7.93 4.18
CA ARG A 268 12.27 7.63 5.51
C ARG A 268 10.77 7.35 5.50
N GLY A 269 9.99 8.24 4.89
CA GLY A 269 8.53 8.08 4.83
C GLY A 269 8.13 6.84 4.02
N VAL A 270 8.88 6.56 2.93
CA VAL A 270 8.68 5.36 2.11
C VAL A 270 8.93 4.09 2.92
N MET A 271 10.09 3.99 3.58
CA MET A 271 10.46 2.84 4.41
C MET A 271 9.40 2.57 5.47
N LYS A 272 8.95 3.63 6.16
CA LYS A 272 7.88 3.53 7.17
C LYS A 272 6.61 2.91 6.60
N ARG A 273 6.13 3.36 5.43
CA ARG A 273 4.90 2.84 4.81
C ARG A 273 5.04 1.40 4.33
N ILE A 274 6.19 1.03 3.76
CA ILE A 274 6.46 -0.36 3.35
C ILE A 274 6.45 -1.28 4.57
N LEU A 275 7.13 -0.89 5.64
CA LEU A 275 7.12 -1.64 6.89
C LEU A 275 5.71 -1.74 7.49
N LEU A 276 4.97 -0.63 7.56
CA LEU A 276 3.58 -0.64 8.03
C LEU A 276 2.72 -1.61 7.23
N ALA A 277 2.84 -1.62 5.91
CA ALA A 277 2.08 -2.50 5.03
C ALA A 277 2.42 -3.97 5.25
N ARG A 278 3.71 -4.28 5.40
CA ARG A 278 4.18 -5.62 5.72
C ARG A 278 3.66 -6.10 7.07
N ILE A 279 3.78 -5.25 8.09
CA ILE A 279 3.26 -5.54 9.44
C ILE A 279 1.75 -5.73 9.40
N HIS A 280 1.01 -4.88 8.67
CA HIS A 280 -0.43 -5.05 8.47
C HIS A 280 -0.76 -6.41 7.82
N GLY A 281 0.05 -6.87 6.86
CA GLY A 281 -0.06 -8.22 6.29
C GLY A 281 0.05 -9.32 7.35
N PHE A 282 0.98 -9.20 8.31
CA PHE A 282 1.10 -10.16 9.42
C PHE A 282 -0.14 -10.19 10.31
N TYR A 283 -0.80 -9.04 10.54
CA TYR A 283 -2.09 -9.01 11.26
C TYR A 283 -3.20 -9.71 10.48
N LEU A 284 -3.25 -9.56 9.15
CA LEU A 284 -4.21 -10.30 8.32
C LEU A 284 -3.97 -11.81 8.41
N GLN A 285 -2.71 -12.24 8.37
CA GLN A 285 -2.33 -13.65 8.49
C GLN A 285 -2.68 -14.20 9.89
N ALA A 286 -2.34 -13.48 10.96
CA ALA A 286 -2.70 -13.89 12.33
C ALA A 286 -4.22 -14.00 12.53
N MET A 287 -5.00 -13.05 11.99
CA MET A 287 -6.47 -13.14 12.02
C MET A 287 -7.01 -14.34 11.24
N ALA A 288 -6.40 -14.69 10.11
CA ALA A 288 -6.80 -15.85 9.32
C ALA A 288 -6.48 -17.18 10.02
N MET A 289 -5.47 -17.19 10.88
CA MET A 289 -5.10 -18.37 11.67
C MET A 289 -5.96 -18.57 12.92
N LEU A 290 -6.47 -17.50 13.53
CA LEU A 290 -7.29 -17.64 14.74
C LEU A 290 -8.67 -18.27 14.43
N PRO A 291 -9.20 -19.15 15.29
CA PRO A 291 -10.56 -19.66 15.12
C PRO A 291 -11.56 -18.50 15.10
N ARG A 292 -12.50 -18.51 14.15
CA ARG A 292 -13.43 -17.38 13.95
C ARG A 292 -14.20 -17.03 15.22
N GLY A 293 -14.76 -18.01 15.93
CA GLY A 293 -15.51 -17.76 17.17
C GLY A 293 -14.66 -17.11 18.25
N GLU A 294 -13.49 -17.71 18.52
CA GLU A 294 -12.50 -17.17 19.48
C GLU A 294 -12.08 -15.74 19.14
N LEU A 295 -11.84 -15.43 17.86
CA LEU A 295 -11.48 -14.08 17.43
C LEU A 295 -12.65 -13.10 17.66
N GLN A 296 -13.87 -13.47 17.28
CA GLN A 296 -15.04 -12.60 17.36
C GLN A 296 -15.45 -12.31 18.80
N GLU A 297 -15.36 -13.29 19.69
CA GLU A 297 -15.90 -13.21 21.06
C GLU A 297 -14.84 -12.83 22.07
N ARG A 298 -13.60 -13.29 21.90
CA ARG A 298 -12.56 -13.23 22.93
C ARG A 298 -11.34 -12.41 22.52
N TYR A 299 -10.69 -12.76 21.41
CA TYR A 299 -9.36 -12.23 21.09
C TYR A 299 -9.34 -10.92 20.28
N HIS A 300 -10.49 -10.41 19.79
CA HIS A 300 -10.51 -9.16 19.03
C HIS A 300 -9.93 -7.97 19.81
N ARG A 301 -10.23 -7.85 21.12
CA ARG A 301 -9.71 -6.77 21.98
C ARG A 301 -8.21 -6.94 22.21
N SER A 302 -7.81 -8.11 22.70
CA SER A 302 -6.43 -8.40 23.06
C SER A 302 -5.48 -8.35 21.85
N MET A 303 -5.93 -8.80 20.67
CA MET A 303 -5.17 -8.65 19.43
C MET A 303 -4.92 -7.17 19.06
N LEU A 304 -5.91 -6.29 19.24
CA LEU A 304 -5.77 -4.86 18.89
C LEU A 304 -5.02 -4.04 19.95
N MET A 305 -5.02 -4.49 21.19
CA MET A 305 -4.44 -3.77 22.32
C MET A 305 -3.03 -4.25 22.67
N GLY A 306 -2.80 -5.56 22.67
CA GLY A 306 -1.54 -6.19 23.07
C GLY A 306 -0.92 -7.16 22.08
N GLY A 307 -1.63 -7.56 21.02
CA GLY A 307 -1.12 -8.47 19.98
C GLY A 307 -0.04 -7.83 19.11
N HIS A 308 1.07 -7.42 19.68
CA HIS A 308 2.17 -6.76 18.98
C HIS A 308 3.02 -7.76 18.18
N CYS A 309 3.59 -7.34 17.04
CA CYS A 309 4.39 -8.23 16.20
C CYS A 309 5.88 -8.29 16.59
N TYR A 310 6.31 -7.48 17.56
CA TYR A 310 7.66 -7.56 18.12
C TYR A 310 7.73 -8.62 19.22
N GLY A 311 8.87 -9.31 19.30
CA GLY A 311 9.08 -10.39 20.25
C GLY A 311 10.14 -11.39 19.77
N PRO A 312 10.33 -12.49 20.51
CA PRO A 312 11.37 -13.48 20.25
C PRO A 312 11.00 -14.51 19.16
N LEU A 313 9.80 -14.45 18.58
CA LEU A 313 9.31 -15.33 17.52
C LEU A 313 9.23 -14.59 16.17
N ASP A 314 8.77 -15.26 15.12
CA ASP A 314 8.39 -14.58 13.88
C ASP A 314 7.22 -13.60 14.12
N PRO A 315 7.01 -12.59 13.26
CA PRO A 315 6.00 -11.57 13.49
C PRO A 315 4.57 -12.08 13.70
N VAL A 316 4.18 -13.18 13.04
CA VAL A 316 2.81 -13.73 13.13
C VAL A 316 2.64 -14.48 14.44
N SER A 317 3.59 -15.35 14.78
CA SER A 317 3.59 -16.04 16.07
C SER A 317 3.61 -15.05 17.25
N ASN A 318 4.40 -13.97 17.17
CA ASN A 318 4.39 -12.91 18.18
C ASN A 318 3.00 -12.28 18.34
N ILE A 319 2.29 -11.98 17.23
CA ILE A 319 0.94 -11.41 17.30
C ILE A 319 0.00 -12.36 18.07
N ILE A 320 0.02 -13.65 17.74
CA ILE A 320 -0.85 -14.65 18.37
C ILE A 320 -0.52 -14.79 19.86
N PHE A 321 0.74 -15.06 20.20
CA PHE A 321 1.14 -15.26 21.59
C PHE A 321 0.98 -14.00 22.44
N ASN A 322 1.26 -12.80 21.90
CA ASN A 322 1.06 -11.55 22.63
C ASN A 322 -0.44 -11.23 22.81
N ALA A 323 -1.30 -11.61 21.86
CA ALA A 323 -2.74 -11.50 22.02
C ALA A 323 -3.25 -12.45 23.12
N VAL A 324 -2.79 -13.71 23.12
CA VAL A 324 -3.13 -14.69 24.16
C VAL A 324 -2.64 -14.21 25.54
N TRP A 325 -1.41 -13.72 25.63
CA TRP A 325 -0.86 -13.15 26.85
C TRP A 325 -1.67 -11.94 27.33
N HIS A 326 -2.01 -11.01 26.44
CA HIS A 326 -2.78 -9.83 26.83
C HIS A 326 -4.18 -10.22 27.32
N GLU A 327 -4.83 -11.23 26.73
CA GLU A 327 -6.12 -11.71 27.22
C GLU A 327 -6.03 -12.30 28.63
N GLN A 328 -4.96 -13.03 28.95
CA GLN A 328 -4.75 -13.58 30.29
C GLN A 328 -4.38 -12.51 31.32
N ALA A 329 -3.53 -11.55 30.93
CA ALA A 329 -3.07 -10.49 31.81
C ALA A 329 -4.17 -9.43 32.07
N PHE A 330 -5.02 -9.18 31.07
CA PHE A 330 -6.10 -8.20 31.11
C PHE A 330 -7.42 -8.81 30.59
N PRO A 331 -8.04 -9.74 31.35
CA PRO A 331 -9.25 -10.41 30.93
C PRO A 331 -10.36 -9.43 30.59
N ALA A 332 -11.06 -9.69 29.49
CA ALA A 332 -12.22 -8.90 29.10
C ALA A 332 -13.32 -8.94 30.18
N SER A 333 -14.01 -7.82 30.42
CA SER A 333 -15.20 -7.86 31.27
C SER A 333 -16.28 -8.70 30.60
N ALA A 334 -17.16 -9.34 31.40
CA ALA A 334 -18.27 -10.17 30.94
C ALA A 334 -19.23 -9.46 29.95
N THR A 335 -19.10 -8.14 29.77
CA THR A 335 -19.86 -7.27 28.89
C THR A 335 -19.19 -6.98 27.55
N THR A 336 -18.06 -7.60 27.21
CA THR A 336 -17.38 -7.35 25.93
C THR A 336 -18.17 -8.01 24.79
N PRO A 337 -18.74 -7.24 23.87
CA PRO A 337 -19.62 -7.79 22.84
C PRO A 337 -18.83 -8.46 21.72
N ALA A 338 -19.39 -9.53 21.17
CA ALA A 338 -18.85 -10.18 19.98
C ALA A 338 -18.86 -9.21 18.80
N VAL A 339 -17.78 -9.21 18.01
CA VAL A 339 -17.65 -8.37 16.81
C VAL A 339 -17.64 -9.22 15.55
N GLN A 340 -18.40 -8.84 14.52
CA GLN A 340 -18.39 -9.57 13.26
C GLN A 340 -17.23 -9.13 12.34
N MET A 341 -16.74 -7.91 12.54
CA MET A 341 -15.75 -7.24 11.71
C MET A 341 -14.78 -6.40 12.55
N ILE A 342 -13.51 -6.42 12.17
CA ILE A 342 -12.49 -5.53 12.71
C ILE A 342 -12.21 -4.43 11.68
N SER A 343 -12.33 -3.17 12.09
CA SER A 343 -12.07 -2.04 11.19
C SER A 343 -10.62 -2.04 10.71
N THR A 344 -10.42 -1.84 9.41
CA THR A 344 -9.09 -1.61 8.82
C THR A 344 -8.32 -0.50 9.54
N LYS A 345 -9.00 0.54 10.04
CA LYS A 345 -8.36 1.61 10.82
C LYS A 345 -7.76 1.10 12.14
N CYS A 346 -8.42 0.16 12.81
CA CYS A 346 -7.90 -0.44 14.04
C CYS A 346 -6.69 -1.33 13.76
N LEU A 347 -6.72 -2.10 12.67
CA LEU A 347 -5.57 -2.91 12.22
C LEU A 347 -4.36 -2.03 11.89
N TRP A 348 -4.55 -0.93 11.17
CA TRP A 348 -3.46 0.02 10.92
C TRP A 348 -2.89 0.66 12.20
N ARG A 349 -3.73 0.91 13.22
CA ARG A 349 -3.25 1.44 14.50
C ARG A 349 -2.36 0.44 15.23
N VAL A 350 -2.76 -0.82 15.32
CA VAL A 350 -1.94 -1.84 15.99
C VAL A 350 -0.67 -2.14 15.19
N ALA A 351 -0.75 -2.18 13.85
CA ALA A 351 0.43 -2.27 12.98
C ALA A 351 1.41 -1.11 13.20
N ALA A 352 0.90 0.13 13.33
CA ALA A 352 1.74 1.28 13.63
C ALA A 352 2.37 1.20 15.02
N ARG A 353 1.63 0.79 16.05
CA ARG A 353 2.19 0.55 17.40
C ARG A 353 3.31 -0.48 17.36
N SER A 354 3.14 -1.56 16.60
CA SER A 354 4.17 -2.58 16.45
C SER A 354 5.41 -2.07 15.71
N LEU A 355 5.25 -1.26 14.65
CA LEU A 355 6.37 -0.59 14.01
C LEU A 355 7.14 0.30 14.99
N TYR A 356 6.42 1.14 15.75
CA TYR A 356 7.03 2.01 16.75
C TYR A 356 7.77 1.22 17.83
N GLY A 357 7.19 0.10 18.28
CA GLY A 357 7.83 -0.82 19.21
C GLY A 357 9.13 -1.43 18.66
N LEU A 358 9.12 -1.92 17.41
CA LEU A 358 10.30 -2.46 16.73
C LEU A 358 11.43 -1.43 16.62
N VAL A 359 11.11 -0.22 16.16
CA VAL A 359 12.11 0.87 16.02
C VAL A 359 12.64 1.30 17.40
N SER A 360 11.76 1.45 18.38
CA SER A 360 12.15 1.79 19.76
C SER A 360 13.04 0.74 20.39
N PHE A 361 12.74 -0.54 20.17
CA PHE A 361 13.56 -1.65 20.66
C PHE A 361 14.99 -1.56 20.10
N LEU A 362 15.12 -1.48 18.78
CA LEU A 362 16.43 -1.42 18.13
C LEU A 362 17.23 -0.18 18.52
N CYS A 363 16.60 0.99 18.56
CA CYS A 363 17.27 2.24 18.93
C CYS A 363 17.61 2.34 20.42
N THR A 364 16.85 1.67 21.30
CA THR A 364 17.17 1.57 22.73
C THR A 364 18.33 0.60 22.96
N ARG A 365 18.35 -0.53 22.25
CA ARG A 365 19.40 -1.54 22.35
C ARG A 365 20.72 -1.06 21.74
N TYR A 366 20.66 -0.36 20.62
CA TYR A 366 21.82 0.17 19.90
C TYR A 366 21.80 1.70 19.91
N LEU A 367 22.47 2.31 20.90
CA LEU A 367 22.42 3.77 21.11
C LEU A 367 22.90 4.59 19.92
N THR A 368 23.81 4.06 19.10
CA THR A 368 24.31 4.70 17.87
C THR A 368 23.37 4.54 16.67
N LEU A 369 22.35 3.68 16.77
CA LEU A 369 21.44 3.40 15.66
C LEU A 369 20.38 4.49 15.53
N THR A 370 20.35 5.17 14.39
CA THR A 370 19.29 6.14 14.08
C THR A 370 17.99 5.41 13.71
N PRO A 371 16.81 6.05 13.81
CA PRO A 371 15.55 5.43 13.42
C PRO A 371 15.50 5.01 11.94
N GLU A 372 16.23 5.72 11.08
CA GLU A 372 16.30 5.47 9.65
C GLU A 372 17.05 4.17 9.39
N LEU A 373 18.22 4.02 10.02
CA LEU A 373 19.00 2.79 9.96
C LEU A 373 18.26 1.61 10.61
N ALA A 374 17.51 1.85 11.70
CA ALA A 374 16.66 0.83 12.30
C ALA A 374 15.55 0.37 11.35
N MET A 375 14.84 1.29 10.69
CA MET A 375 13.84 0.96 9.68
C MET A 375 14.46 0.25 8.46
N GLN A 376 15.65 0.66 8.02
CA GLN A 376 16.36 -0.02 6.92
C GLN A 376 16.72 -1.46 7.28
N ARG A 377 17.24 -1.70 8.49
CA ARG A 377 17.51 -3.05 9.01
C ARG A 377 16.24 -3.89 9.06
N LEU A 378 15.15 -3.34 9.61
CA LEU A 378 13.85 -4.00 9.63
C LEU A 378 13.35 -4.32 8.23
N GLN A 379 13.55 -3.45 7.24
CA GLN A 379 13.10 -3.69 5.88
C GLN A 379 13.83 -4.87 5.24
N VAL A 380 15.16 -4.94 5.39
CA VAL A 380 15.97 -6.08 4.93
C VAL A 380 15.57 -7.37 5.66
N ALA A 381 15.28 -7.26 6.96
CA ALA A 381 14.84 -8.36 7.80
C ALA A 381 13.35 -8.71 7.67
N GLU A 382 12.62 -8.08 6.76
CA GLU A 382 11.19 -8.32 6.55
C GLU A 382 10.29 -8.00 7.77
N ALA A 383 10.70 -7.04 8.58
CA ALA A 383 10.11 -6.65 9.87
C ALA A 383 10.12 -7.77 10.93
N ASP A 384 10.88 -8.84 10.70
CA ASP A 384 11.21 -9.84 11.69
C ASP A 384 12.37 -9.35 12.57
N LEU A 385 12.09 -9.24 13.87
CA LEU A 385 13.06 -8.73 14.83
C LEU A 385 14.24 -9.68 15.03
N GLN A 386 14.05 -11.00 14.96
CA GLN A 386 15.14 -11.98 15.09
C GLN A 386 16.12 -11.86 13.92
N ARG A 387 15.59 -11.61 12.72
CA ARG A 387 16.42 -11.38 11.53
C ARG A 387 17.08 -10.00 11.54
N ALA A 388 16.43 -9.00 12.13
CA ALA A 388 16.93 -7.63 12.22
C ALA A 388 18.02 -7.45 13.29
N ASP A 389 18.01 -8.30 14.32
CA ASP A 389 18.97 -8.32 15.41
C ASP A 389 19.51 -9.75 15.64
N PRO A 390 20.61 -10.13 14.96
CA PRO A 390 21.21 -11.45 15.12
C PRO A 390 21.64 -11.75 16.57
N TYR A 391 21.90 -10.72 17.38
CA TYR A 391 22.31 -10.82 18.77
C TYR A 391 21.13 -10.66 19.73
N LEU A 392 19.88 -10.83 19.28
CA LEU A 392 18.68 -10.61 20.08
C LEU A 392 18.73 -11.37 21.42
N PHE A 393 19.33 -12.57 21.41
CA PHE A 393 19.42 -13.46 22.57
C PHE A 393 20.77 -13.40 23.32
N ASP A 394 21.78 -12.71 22.77
CA ASP A 394 23.16 -12.76 23.29
C ASP A 394 23.49 -11.63 24.27
N HIS A 395 22.80 -10.49 24.17
CA HIS A 395 23.10 -9.31 25.00
C HIS A 395 22.03 -9.08 26.08
N PRO A 396 22.36 -9.16 27.39
CA PRO A 396 21.47 -8.68 28.43
C PRO A 396 21.28 -7.17 28.25
N LEU A 397 20.01 -6.73 28.18
CA LEU A 397 19.69 -5.32 28.17
C LEU A 397 20.31 -4.67 29.41
N VAL A 398 21.02 -3.55 29.22
CA VAL A 398 21.53 -2.71 30.31
C VAL A 398 20.33 -2.04 31.00
N SER A 399 19.57 -2.79 31.81
CA SER A 399 18.91 -2.30 33.02
C SER A 399 18.32 -3.50 33.79
N LYS A 400 18.90 -3.79 34.96
CA LYS A 400 18.42 -4.79 35.92
C LYS A 400 17.09 -4.39 36.62
N LYS A 401 16.21 -3.58 36.02
CA LYS A 401 15.02 -3.07 36.74
C LYS A 401 13.67 -3.20 36.06
N HIS A 402 13.57 -3.53 34.78
CA HIS A 402 12.27 -3.82 34.14
C HIS A 402 12.40 -4.87 33.03
N THR A 403 12.78 -6.09 33.38
CA THR A 403 12.54 -7.24 32.49
C THR A 403 11.05 -7.54 32.53
N VAL A 404 10.35 -7.16 31.46
CA VAL A 404 9.04 -7.72 31.13
C VAL A 404 9.19 -9.24 31.12
N SER A 405 8.29 -9.93 31.83
CA SER A 405 8.34 -11.33 32.24
C SER A 405 8.66 -12.35 31.11
N LEU A 406 8.40 -12.01 29.84
CA LEU A 406 8.61 -12.85 28.66
C LEU A 406 10.06 -12.84 28.11
N GLY A 407 10.97 -12.06 28.71
CA GLY A 407 12.33 -11.86 28.19
C GLY A 407 13.42 -12.79 28.76
N SER A 408 13.08 -13.75 29.63
CA SER A 408 14.07 -14.70 30.16
C SER A 408 14.43 -15.76 29.11
N SER A 409 15.66 -16.31 29.17
CA SER A 409 16.09 -17.38 28.24
C SER A 409 15.16 -18.60 28.29
N ASP A 410 14.68 -18.98 29.48
CA ASP A 410 13.71 -20.05 29.68
C ASP A 410 12.35 -19.74 29.04
N ALA A 411 11.79 -18.54 29.27
CA ALA A 411 10.53 -18.11 28.67
C ALA A 411 10.58 -18.09 27.14
N VAL A 412 11.68 -17.57 26.57
CA VAL A 412 11.91 -17.56 25.12
C VAL A 412 11.95 -18.99 24.56
N SER A 413 12.63 -19.92 25.24
CA SER A 413 12.73 -21.31 24.79
C SER A 413 11.36 -22.01 24.76
N LYS A 414 10.53 -21.77 25.77
CA LYS A 414 9.15 -22.29 25.86
C LYS A 414 8.27 -21.75 24.74
N LEU A 415 8.33 -20.44 24.47
CA LEU A 415 7.58 -19.81 23.39
C LEU A 415 7.99 -20.34 22.01
N LYS A 416 9.30 -20.54 21.76
CA LYS A 416 9.80 -21.11 20.50
C LYS A 416 9.29 -22.53 20.30
N LYS A 417 9.49 -23.41 21.30
CA LYS A 417 8.98 -24.78 21.26
C LYS A 417 7.45 -24.82 21.10
N GLY A 418 6.76 -23.89 21.74
CA GLY A 418 5.32 -23.71 21.60
C GLY A 418 4.87 -23.36 20.19
N SER A 419 5.52 -22.38 19.56
CA SER A 419 5.27 -21.98 18.17
C SER A 419 5.48 -23.14 17.19
N GLU A 420 6.54 -23.93 17.39
CA GLU A 420 6.83 -25.14 16.60
C GLU A 420 5.77 -26.23 16.82
N THR A 421 5.39 -26.49 18.07
CA THR A 421 4.37 -27.50 18.43
C THR A 421 3.02 -27.19 17.79
N LEU A 422 2.65 -25.90 17.76
CA LEU A 422 1.42 -25.43 17.14
C LEU A 422 1.51 -25.28 15.62
N GLN A 423 2.70 -25.44 15.03
CA GLN A 423 2.97 -25.27 13.61
C GLN A 423 2.52 -23.89 13.09
N LEU A 424 2.79 -22.83 13.87
CA LEU A 424 2.31 -21.49 13.52
C LEU A 424 2.89 -20.97 12.18
N GLN A 425 4.04 -21.48 11.75
CA GLN A 425 4.66 -21.08 10.49
C GLN A 425 3.91 -21.58 9.26
N ASP A 426 3.09 -22.63 9.38
CA ASP A 426 2.36 -23.23 8.26
C ASP A 426 1.13 -22.39 7.86
N GLY A 427 0.74 -21.41 8.68
CA GLY A 427 -0.39 -20.54 8.40
C GLY A 427 -1.75 -21.26 8.45
N ARG A 428 -1.81 -22.47 9.03
CA ARG A 428 -3.07 -23.21 9.19
C ARG A 428 -4.01 -22.49 10.16
N VAL A 429 -5.30 -22.72 9.99
CA VAL A 429 -6.31 -22.31 10.97
C VAL A 429 -6.11 -23.15 12.24
N LEU A 430 -5.99 -22.47 13.37
CA LEU A 430 -5.88 -23.07 14.70
C LEU A 430 -7.26 -23.57 15.15
N SER A 431 -7.25 -24.64 15.94
CA SER A 431 -8.43 -25.12 16.67
C SER A 431 -8.56 -24.42 18.04
N SER A 432 -9.71 -24.52 18.70
CA SER A 432 -9.84 -24.05 20.09
C SER A 432 -8.84 -24.75 21.02
N MET A 433 -8.55 -26.03 20.78
CA MET A 433 -7.52 -26.78 21.54
C MET A 433 -6.12 -26.19 21.35
N ASP A 434 -5.76 -25.79 20.12
CA ASP A 434 -4.49 -25.12 19.84
C ASP A 434 -4.36 -23.80 20.63
N ILE A 435 -5.47 -23.06 20.78
CA ILE A 435 -5.52 -21.82 21.58
C ILE A 435 -5.37 -22.10 23.07
N GLU A 436 -5.97 -23.17 23.59
CA GLU A 436 -5.78 -23.61 24.97
C GLU A 436 -4.32 -24.00 25.23
N ILE A 437 -3.69 -24.74 24.32
CA ILE A 437 -2.26 -25.08 24.38
C ILE A 437 -1.41 -23.81 24.37
N ALA A 438 -1.69 -22.86 23.46
CA ALA A 438 -1.00 -21.57 23.41
C ALA A 438 -1.13 -20.82 24.75
N SER A 439 -2.33 -20.86 25.34
CA SER A 439 -2.60 -20.27 26.65
C SER A 439 -1.74 -20.90 27.76
N GLU A 440 -1.63 -22.22 27.82
CA GLU A 440 -0.78 -22.90 28.81
C GLU A 440 0.71 -22.60 28.61
N ILE A 441 1.18 -22.54 27.35
CA ILE A 441 2.56 -22.15 27.04
C ILE A 441 2.84 -20.74 27.58
N VAL A 442 1.95 -19.78 27.32
CA VAL A 442 2.11 -18.39 27.81
C VAL A 442 2.14 -18.32 29.32
N LYS A 443 1.25 -19.05 30.02
CA LYS A 443 1.24 -19.12 31.48
C LYS A 443 2.56 -19.67 32.02
N SER A 444 3.10 -20.71 31.38
CA SER A 444 4.37 -21.33 31.79
C SER A 444 5.61 -20.46 31.50
N ALA A 445 5.50 -19.54 30.54
CA ALA A 445 6.55 -18.60 30.14
C ALA A 445 6.48 -17.26 30.91
N SER A 446 5.39 -17.00 31.64
CA SER A 446 5.16 -15.74 32.36
C SER A 446 5.19 -15.97 33.88
N SER A 447 6.06 -15.26 34.60
CA SER A 447 5.98 -15.16 36.06
C SER A 447 4.65 -14.51 36.45
N HIS A 448 3.79 -15.25 37.14
CA HIS A 448 2.44 -14.84 37.53
C HIS A 448 2.43 -13.51 38.31
N GLN A 449 2.22 -12.40 37.61
CA GLN A 449 1.69 -11.18 38.18
C GLN A 449 0.53 -10.76 37.28
N GLN A 450 -0.70 -11.08 37.70
CA GLN A 450 -1.86 -10.37 37.21
C GLN A 450 -1.64 -8.89 37.54
N GLN A 451 -1.30 -8.11 36.53
CA GLN A 451 -1.26 -6.66 36.69
C GLN A 451 -2.71 -6.21 36.70
N GLN A 452 -3.20 -5.73 37.85
CA GLN A 452 -4.48 -5.06 37.92
C GLN A 452 -4.46 -3.92 36.88
N GLU A 453 -5.42 -3.96 35.95
CA GLU A 453 -5.67 -2.85 35.03
C GLU A 453 -5.77 -1.58 35.90
N PRO A 454 -5.03 -0.49 35.58
CA PRO A 454 -5.05 0.71 36.40
C PRO A 454 -6.49 1.16 36.64
N GLU A 455 -6.78 1.58 37.87
CA GLU A 455 -8.15 1.91 38.30
C GLU A 455 -8.82 2.81 37.23
N PRO A 456 -10.01 2.42 36.73
CA PRO A 456 -10.61 3.08 35.58
C PRO A 456 -10.79 4.58 35.87
N GLU A 457 -10.20 5.42 35.02
CA GLU A 457 -10.30 6.88 35.15
C GLU A 457 -11.76 7.31 35.11
N LYS A 458 -12.25 7.93 36.20
CA LYS A 458 -13.63 8.40 36.30
C LYS A 458 -13.86 9.53 35.27
N LEU A 459 -14.53 9.20 34.17
CA LEU A 459 -14.84 10.17 33.12
C LEU A 459 -15.83 11.23 33.64
N SER A 460 -15.63 12.49 33.24
CA SER A 460 -16.64 13.53 33.45
C SER A 460 -17.92 13.19 32.68
N LYS A 461 -19.08 13.66 33.16
CA LYS A 461 -20.38 13.42 32.49
C LYS A 461 -20.33 13.76 30.99
N CYS A 462 -19.73 14.89 30.62
CA CYS A 462 -19.56 15.30 29.22
C CYS A 462 -18.70 14.31 28.41
N LYS A 463 -17.55 13.89 28.94
CA LYS A 463 -16.70 12.88 28.28
C LYS A 463 -17.41 11.53 28.15
N TYR A 464 -18.22 11.16 29.16
CA TYR A 464 -18.99 9.92 29.16
C TYR A 464 -20.09 9.93 28.10
N SER A 465 -20.91 10.99 28.04
CA SER A 465 -21.92 11.17 26.98
C SER A 465 -21.30 11.16 25.58
N TYR A 466 -20.19 11.87 25.39
CA TYR A 466 -19.44 11.85 24.13
C TYR A 466 -18.96 10.43 23.77
N ARG A 467 -18.46 9.65 24.75
CA ARG A 467 -18.03 8.27 24.53
C ARG A 467 -19.20 7.34 24.19
N LEU A 468 -20.38 7.53 24.79
CA LEU A 468 -21.59 6.79 24.46
C LEU A 468 -22.05 7.05 23.03
N GLU A 469 -22.10 8.31 22.60
CA GLU A 469 -22.44 8.64 21.20
C GLU A 469 -21.50 7.98 20.19
N PHE A 470 -20.20 7.92 20.49
CA PHE A 470 -19.22 7.21 19.64
C PHE A 470 -19.44 5.70 19.63
N ARG A 471 -19.80 5.11 20.78
CA ARG A 471 -20.13 3.69 20.88
C ARG A 471 -21.36 3.35 20.05
N ASP A 472 -22.44 4.12 20.21
CA ASP A 472 -23.70 3.84 19.52
C ASP A 472 -23.53 4.04 18.01
N ARG A 473 -22.86 5.13 17.60
CA ARG A 473 -22.48 5.35 16.20
C ARG A 473 -21.59 4.24 15.64
N PHE A 474 -20.69 3.67 16.44
CA PHE A 474 -19.88 2.55 16.02
C PHE A 474 -20.75 1.32 15.71
N TRP A 475 -21.70 0.98 16.59
CA TRP A 475 -22.60 -0.17 16.37
C TRP A 475 -23.52 0.02 15.17
N ASP A 476 -24.07 1.22 14.98
CA ASP A 476 -24.87 1.54 13.79
C ASP A 476 -24.05 1.38 12.49
N GLN A 477 -22.81 1.90 12.49
CA GLN A 477 -21.91 1.76 11.35
C GLN A 477 -21.50 0.30 11.13
N HIS A 478 -21.25 -0.45 12.21
CA HIS A 478 -20.90 -1.86 12.14
C HIS A 478 -22.01 -2.66 11.47
N GLN A 479 -23.24 -2.50 11.93
CA GLN A 479 -24.40 -3.19 11.36
C GLN A 479 -24.58 -2.86 9.88
N ARG A 480 -24.53 -1.56 9.54
CA ARG A 480 -24.66 -1.10 8.15
C ARG A 480 -23.59 -1.69 7.23
N VAL A 481 -22.33 -1.67 7.66
CA VAL A 481 -21.23 -2.22 6.84
C VAL A 481 -21.35 -3.74 6.70
N SER A 482 -21.69 -4.45 7.78
CA SER A 482 -21.93 -5.89 7.75
C SER A 482 -23.03 -6.26 6.75
N ASP A 483 -24.14 -5.52 6.74
CA ASP A 483 -25.25 -5.78 5.81
C ASP A 483 -24.85 -5.49 4.35
N MET A 484 -24.10 -4.41 4.10
CA MET A 484 -23.55 -4.10 2.77
C MET A 484 -22.60 -5.19 2.26
N VAL A 485 -21.69 -5.68 3.12
CA VAL A 485 -20.75 -6.75 2.77
C VAL A 485 -21.50 -8.05 2.50
N ARG A 486 -22.50 -8.39 3.33
CA ARG A 486 -23.34 -9.57 3.12
C ARG A 486 -24.06 -9.50 1.78
N ALA A 487 -24.70 -8.37 1.47
CA ALA A 487 -25.38 -8.17 0.20
C ALA A 487 -24.41 -8.26 -1.00
N ALA A 488 -23.21 -7.69 -0.87
CA ALA A 488 -22.18 -7.77 -1.92
C ALA A 488 -21.69 -9.20 -2.13
N LEU A 489 -21.47 -9.97 -1.06
CA LEU A 489 -21.08 -11.39 -1.14
C LEU A 489 -22.20 -12.25 -1.74
N THR A 490 -23.45 -12.03 -1.35
CA THR A 490 -24.61 -12.71 -1.95
C THR A 490 -24.64 -12.47 -3.45
N ARG A 491 -24.55 -11.21 -3.89
CA ARG A 491 -24.54 -10.85 -5.31
C ARG A 491 -23.34 -11.43 -6.06
N PHE A 492 -22.16 -11.45 -5.44
CA PHE A 492 -20.97 -12.08 -6.01
C PHE A 492 -21.18 -13.58 -6.21
N ASN A 493 -21.72 -14.29 -5.21
CA ASN A 493 -22.00 -15.71 -5.31
C ASN A 493 -23.07 -16.01 -6.37
N GLU A 494 -24.12 -15.18 -6.47
CA GLU A 494 -25.15 -15.30 -7.52
C GLU A 494 -24.59 -15.11 -8.94
N THR A 495 -23.56 -14.28 -9.11
CA THR A 495 -22.97 -13.97 -10.42
C THR A 495 -21.80 -14.88 -10.81
N VAL A 496 -21.10 -15.47 -9.85
CA VAL A 496 -19.89 -16.29 -10.08
C VAL A 496 -20.15 -17.79 -9.90
N VAL A 497 -21.05 -18.20 -9.00
CA VAL A 497 -21.34 -19.63 -8.76
C VAL A 497 -22.42 -20.17 -9.70
N SER A 498 -23.33 -19.33 -10.20
CA SER A 498 -24.31 -19.73 -11.22
C SER A 498 -23.69 -20.04 -12.59
N PHE A 499 -22.46 -19.58 -12.86
CA PHE A 499 -21.72 -19.88 -14.08
C PHE A 499 -21.14 -21.30 -14.14
N PHE A 500 -21.18 -22.07 -13.04
CA PHE A 500 -20.69 -23.45 -12.98
C PHE A 500 -21.81 -24.51 -12.99
N TYR A 501 -23.07 -24.10 -13.14
CA TYR A 501 -24.24 -24.99 -13.13
C TYR A 501 -25.16 -24.82 -14.35
N TYR A 502 -24.60 -24.52 -15.54
CA TYR A 502 -25.25 -24.77 -16.83
C TYR A 502 -24.25 -25.15 -17.91
#